data_AF-A0A5Q0UW98-F1
#
_entry.id   AF-A0A5Q0UW98-F1
#
_cell.length_a   1.000
_cell.length_b   1.000
_cell.length_c   1.000
_cell.angle_alpha   90.00
_cell.angle_beta   90.00
_cell.angle_gamma   90.00
#
_symmetry.space_group_name_H-M   'P 1'
#
loop_
_entity.id
_entity.type
_entity.pdbx_description
1 polymer ?
#
loop_
_entity_poly.entity_id
_entity_poly.type
_entity_poly.pdbx_seq_one_letter_code
_entity_poly.pdbx_strand_id
1 'polypeptide(L)'
;IYPLGQSGWFFAPSFGVAAIFRFILFFQGFHNWTLNPFHMMGVAGVLGAALLCAIHGATVENTLFEDGDGANTFRAFNPTQAEETYSMVTANRFWSQIFGVAFSNKRWLHFFMLFVPVTGLWMSALGVVGLALNLRAYDFVSQEIRAAEDPEFETFYTKNILLNEGIRAWMAAQDQPHENLIFPEEVLPRGNAL
;
A
#
# COMPACT_ATOMS: atom_id res chain seq x y z
N ILE A 1 16.87 -8.25 -4.33
CA ILE A 1 17.50 -6.94 -4.63
C ILE A 1 17.75 -6.16 -3.36
N TYR A 2 16.73 -5.80 -2.57
CA TYR A 2 16.90 -5.03 -1.32
C TYR A 2 18.09 -5.46 -0.44
N PRO A 3 18.17 -6.71 0.07
CA PRO A 3 19.29 -7.12 0.91
C PRO A 3 20.64 -7.24 0.18
N LEU A 4 20.64 -7.31 -1.16
CA LEU A 4 21.88 -7.32 -1.96
C LEU A 4 22.50 -5.92 -2.06
N GLY A 5 21.69 -4.85 -1.95
CA GLY A 5 22.18 -3.47 -1.90
C GLY A 5 22.54 -2.99 -0.49
N GLN A 6 22.09 -3.71 0.54
CA GLN A 6 22.41 -3.46 1.94
C GLN A 6 23.64 -4.29 2.37
N SER A 7 24.08 -4.16 3.63
CA SER A 7 25.28 -4.83 4.14
C SER A 7 25.17 -6.36 4.25
N GLY A 8 23.97 -6.93 4.12
CA GLY A 8 23.80 -8.37 4.00
C GLY A 8 22.36 -8.84 4.13
N TRP A 9 22.19 -10.17 4.04
CA TRP A 9 20.88 -10.84 4.16
C TRP A 9 20.22 -10.64 5.52
N PHE A 10 20.95 -10.23 6.55
CA PHE A 10 20.41 -9.88 7.87
C PHE A 10 19.28 -8.85 7.78
N PHE A 11 19.36 -7.91 6.83
CA PHE A 11 18.35 -6.86 6.63
C PHE A 11 17.19 -7.30 5.73
N ALA A 12 17.22 -8.52 5.18
CA ALA A 12 16.07 -9.08 4.47
C ALA A 12 14.89 -9.31 5.43
N PRO A 13 13.63 -9.27 4.95
CA PRO A 13 12.52 -9.70 5.77
C PRO A 13 12.71 -11.18 6.14
N SER A 14 12.67 -11.48 7.44
CA SER A 14 12.64 -12.87 7.91
C SER A 14 11.26 -13.48 7.71
N PHE A 15 11.20 -14.79 7.45
CA PHE A 15 9.95 -15.49 7.17
C PHE A 15 9.15 -15.77 8.45
N GLY A 16 8.31 -14.82 8.85
CA GLY A 16 7.40 -14.97 9.99
C GLY A 16 6.50 -13.76 10.17
N VAL A 17 5.30 -13.95 10.73
CA VAL A 17 4.29 -12.87 10.87
C VAL A 17 4.86 -11.66 11.62
N ALA A 18 5.37 -11.87 12.83
CA ALA A 18 5.97 -10.81 13.64
C ALA A 18 7.24 -10.21 12.98
N ALA A 19 8.01 -11.02 12.25
CA ALA A 19 9.19 -10.55 11.54
C ALA A 19 8.85 -9.61 10.38
N ILE A 20 7.74 -9.85 9.66
CA ILE A 20 7.25 -8.93 8.64
C ILE A 20 6.75 -7.63 9.27
N PHE A 21 6.06 -7.68 10.42
CA PHE A 21 5.69 -6.45 11.14
C PHE A 21 6.92 -5.63 11.54
N ARG A 22 7.94 -6.29 12.10
CA ARG A 22 9.24 -5.63 12.37
C ARG A 22 9.81 -5.01 11.09
N PHE A 23 9.78 -5.71 9.96
CA PHE A 23 10.32 -5.19 8.70
C PHE A 23 9.56 -3.95 8.20
N ILE A 24 8.24 -3.92 8.34
CA ILE A 24 7.42 -2.74 8.02
C ILE A 24 7.82 -1.55 8.90
N LEU A 25 7.98 -1.76 10.21
CA LEU A 25 8.40 -0.71 11.15
C LEU A 25 9.83 -0.24 10.89
N PHE A 26 10.74 -1.16 10.55
CA PHE A 26 12.09 -0.83 10.12
C PHE A 26 12.06 0.06 8.86
N PHE A 27 11.27 -0.29 7.84
CA PHE A 27 11.12 0.53 6.64
C PHE A 27 10.55 1.92 6.93
N GLN A 28 9.64 2.03 7.90
CA GLN A 28 9.15 3.34 8.35
C GLN A 28 10.27 4.15 9.01
N GLY A 29 10.87 3.63 10.08
CA GLY A 29 11.88 4.36 10.86
C GLY A 29 13.15 4.69 10.07
N PHE A 30 13.62 3.80 9.21
CA PHE A 30 14.91 3.95 8.50
C PHE A 30 14.78 4.46 7.06
N HIS A 31 13.62 4.32 6.42
CA HIS A 31 13.42 4.76 5.04
C HIS A 31 12.30 5.79 4.86
N ASN A 32 11.54 6.11 5.90
CA ASN A 32 10.31 6.91 5.82
C ASN A 32 9.40 6.43 4.68
N TRP A 33 9.26 5.11 4.56
CA TRP A 33 8.76 4.48 3.34
C TRP A 33 7.32 4.89 2.97
N THR A 34 6.50 5.27 3.94
CA THR A 34 5.16 5.83 3.68
C THR A 34 5.20 7.12 2.87
N LEU A 35 6.28 7.90 2.93
CA LEU A 35 6.45 9.13 2.16
C LEU A 35 6.86 8.86 0.69
N ASN A 36 7.26 7.62 0.36
CA ASN A 36 7.71 7.32 -0.97
C ASN A 36 6.55 7.21 -1.98
N PRO A 37 6.57 7.94 -3.10
CA PRO A 37 5.48 7.92 -4.08
C PRO A 37 5.30 6.55 -4.75
N PHE A 38 6.36 5.76 -4.89
CA PHE A 38 6.26 4.38 -5.40
C PHE A 38 5.51 3.46 -4.44
N HIS A 39 5.68 3.66 -3.13
CA HIS A 39 4.86 2.99 -2.13
C HIS A 39 3.40 3.41 -2.23
N MET A 40 3.13 4.71 -2.32
CA MET A 40 1.77 5.25 -2.44
C MET A 40 1.04 4.70 -3.68
N MET A 41 1.72 4.62 -4.82
CA MET A 41 1.17 3.97 -6.03
C MET A 41 0.89 2.48 -5.82
N GLY A 42 1.75 1.77 -5.08
CA GLY A 42 1.52 0.39 -4.68
C GLY A 42 0.27 0.23 -3.82
N VAL A 43 0.12 1.07 -2.78
CA VAL A 43 -1.07 1.12 -1.93
C VAL A 43 -2.33 1.40 -2.76
N ALA A 44 -2.28 2.40 -3.64
CA ALA A 44 -3.39 2.73 -4.54
C ALA A 44 -3.77 1.55 -5.45
N GLY A 45 -2.79 0.81 -5.98
CA GLY A 45 -3.05 -0.38 -6.79
C GLY A 45 -3.66 -1.54 -6.00
N VAL A 46 -3.20 -1.80 -4.78
CA VAL A 46 -3.74 -2.88 -3.93
C VAL A 46 -5.15 -2.53 -3.43
N LEU A 47 -5.34 -1.33 -2.88
CA LEU A 47 -6.66 -0.88 -2.42
C LEU A 47 -7.63 -0.70 -3.59
N GLY A 48 -7.15 -0.20 -4.73
CA GLY A 48 -7.92 -0.11 -5.97
C GLY A 48 -8.34 -1.48 -6.49
N ALA A 49 -7.48 -2.50 -6.39
CA ALA A 49 -7.84 -3.87 -6.75
C ALA A 49 -8.89 -4.47 -5.81
N ALA A 50 -8.78 -4.23 -4.50
CA ALA A 50 -9.79 -4.65 -3.54
C ALA A 50 -11.15 -3.98 -3.82
N LEU A 51 -11.15 -2.67 -4.12
CA LEU A 51 -12.32 -1.92 -4.56
C LEU A 51 -12.92 -2.52 -5.84
N LEU A 52 -12.10 -2.72 -6.88
CA LEU A 52 -12.53 -3.26 -8.17
C LEU A 52 -13.09 -4.69 -8.05
N CYS A 53 -12.48 -5.52 -7.22
CA CYS A 53 -12.96 -6.87 -6.93
C CYS A 53 -14.35 -6.83 -6.29
N ALA A 54 -14.51 -6.04 -5.22
CA ALA A 54 -15.78 -5.92 -4.51
C ALA A 54 -16.88 -5.32 -5.39
N ILE A 55 -16.59 -4.20 -6.07
CA ILE A 55 -17.59 -3.49 -6.89
C ILE A 55 -17.99 -4.31 -8.12
N HIS A 56 -17.05 -5.01 -8.76
CA HIS A 56 -17.36 -5.84 -9.92
C HIS A 56 -18.22 -7.04 -9.51
N GLY A 57 -17.79 -7.80 -8.50
CA GLY A 57 -18.54 -8.95 -7.99
C GLY A 57 -19.95 -8.55 -7.57
N ALA A 58 -20.09 -7.50 -6.77
CA ALA A 58 -21.40 -7.01 -6.34
C ALA A 58 -22.27 -6.55 -7.52
N THR A 59 -21.70 -5.88 -8.52
CA THR A 59 -22.45 -5.41 -9.69
C THR A 59 -22.98 -6.58 -10.51
N VAL A 60 -22.16 -7.61 -10.75
CA VAL A 60 -22.58 -8.80 -11.51
C VAL A 60 -23.76 -9.48 -10.79
N GLU A 61 -23.61 -9.77 -9.49
CA GLU A 61 -24.65 -10.46 -8.71
C GLU A 61 -25.96 -9.67 -8.62
N ASN A 62 -25.92 -8.33 -8.69
CA ASN A 62 -27.11 -7.47 -8.64
C ASN A 62 -27.64 -7.06 -10.01
N THR A 63 -27.08 -7.59 -11.09
CA THR A 63 -27.57 -7.36 -12.46
C THR A 63 -27.77 -8.65 -13.24
N LEU A 64 -27.87 -9.78 -12.53
CA LEU A 64 -28.19 -11.09 -13.10
C LEU A 64 -29.52 -11.05 -13.86
N PHE A 65 -29.59 -11.81 -14.94
CA PHE A 65 -30.87 -12.19 -15.53
C PHE A 65 -31.53 -13.28 -14.68
N GLU A 66 -32.87 -13.35 -14.75
CA GLU A 66 -33.62 -14.44 -14.14
C GLU A 66 -33.61 -15.66 -15.07
N ASP A 67 -32.56 -16.48 -14.97
CA ASP A 67 -32.32 -17.65 -15.83
C ASP A 67 -32.84 -18.98 -15.23
N GLY A 68 -33.63 -18.92 -14.14
CA GLY A 68 -34.27 -20.07 -13.51
C GLY A 68 -35.17 -19.71 -12.32
N ASP A 69 -36.04 -20.65 -11.91
CA ASP A 69 -37.12 -20.38 -10.92
C ASP A 69 -36.65 -20.38 -9.44
N GLY A 70 -35.37 -20.62 -9.20
CA GLY A 70 -34.82 -20.75 -7.85
C GLY A 70 -34.54 -19.40 -7.20
N ALA A 71 -35.01 -19.18 -5.96
CA ALA A 71 -34.61 -18.01 -5.17
C ALA A 71 -33.09 -17.95 -4.89
N ASN A 72 -32.41 -19.09 -4.94
CA ASN A 72 -30.96 -19.17 -4.99
C ASN A 72 -30.52 -19.27 -6.47
N THR A 73 -29.87 -18.22 -6.96
CA THR A 73 -29.58 -18.01 -8.38
C THR A 73 -28.34 -18.75 -8.88
N PHE A 74 -27.50 -19.34 -8.01
CA PHE A 74 -26.24 -19.98 -8.44
C PHE A 74 -26.43 -21.16 -9.41
N ARG A 75 -27.60 -21.82 -9.37
CA ARG A 75 -27.92 -22.94 -10.28
C ARG A 75 -28.43 -22.50 -11.65
N ALA A 76 -28.80 -21.23 -11.79
CA ALA A 76 -29.28 -20.63 -13.04
C ALA A 76 -28.11 -20.17 -13.93
N PHE A 77 -27.02 -20.94 -13.97
CA PHE A 77 -25.84 -20.66 -14.79
C PHE A 77 -25.30 -21.96 -15.37
N ASN A 78 -24.94 -21.93 -16.64
CA ASN A 78 -24.26 -23.02 -17.31
C ASN A 78 -22.91 -22.52 -17.88
N PRO A 79 -21.77 -23.16 -17.53
CA PRO A 79 -20.46 -22.79 -18.07
C PRO A 79 -20.36 -22.77 -19.62
N THR A 80 -21.26 -23.45 -20.33
CA THR A 80 -21.26 -23.51 -21.80
C THR A 80 -22.37 -22.67 -22.46
N GLN A 81 -23.10 -21.84 -21.72
CA GLN A 81 -24.11 -20.95 -22.30
C GLN A 81 -23.47 -19.87 -23.18
N ALA A 82 -24.18 -19.42 -24.22
CA ALA A 82 -23.67 -18.39 -25.14
C ALA A 82 -23.96 -16.97 -24.63
N GLU A 83 -25.00 -16.83 -23.83
CA GLU A 83 -25.56 -15.58 -23.33
C GLU A 83 -24.79 -15.08 -22.10
N GLU A 84 -24.70 -13.76 -21.96
CA GLU A 84 -24.19 -13.16 -20.73
C GLU A 84 -25.20 -13.35 -19.58
N THR A 85 -24.73 -13.80 -18.41
CA THR A 85 -25.59 -14.04 -17.24
C THR A 85 -26.05 -12.76 -16.52
N TYR A 86 -25.50 -11.59 -16.86
CA TYR A 86 -25.84 -10.31 -16.26
C TYR A 86 -25.94 -9.20 -17.32
N SER A 87 -26.84 -8.24 -17.09
CA SER A 87 -27.09 -7.11 -17.98
C SER A 87 -26.04 -6.02 -17.86
N MET A 88 -25.15 -5.92 -18.86
CA MET A 88 -24.16 -4.84 -18.92
C MET A 88 -24.80 -3.46 -19.10
N VAL A 89 -25.93 -3.40 -19.81
CA VAL A 89 -26.65 -2.14 -20.06
C VAL A 89 -27.24 -1.60 -18.76
N THR A 90 -27.84 -2.46 -17.94
CA THR A 90 -28.39 -2.08 -16.63
C THR A 90 -27.27 -1.66 -15.68
N ALA A 91 -26.18 -2.44 -15.61
CA ALA A 91 -25.00 -2.09 -14.82
C ALA A 91 -24.39 -0.74 -15.23
N ASN A 92 -24.24 -0.51 -16.55
CA ASN A 92 -23.71 0.73 -17.08
C ASN A 92 -24.58 1.93 -16.71
N ARG A 93 -25.92 1.82 -16.89
CA ARG A 93 -26.85 2.88 -16.54
C ARG A 93 -26.80 3.19 -15.04
N PHE A 94 -26.84 2.17 -14.19
CA PHE A 94 -26.75 2.31 -12.74
C PHE A 94 -25.51 3.11 -12.35
N TRP A 95 -24.33 2.67 -12.77
CA TRP A 95 -23.08 3.35 -12.41
C TRP A 95 -22.93 4.73 -13.05
N SER A 96 -23.43 4.94 -14.27
CA SER A 96 -23.42 6.27 -14.89
C SER A 96 -24.28 7.27 -14.12
N GLN A 97 -25.40 6.82 -13.55
CA GLN A 97 -26.26 7.68 -12.73
C GLN A 97 -25.71 7.89 -11.31
N ILE A 98 -25.14 6.86 -10.69
CA ILE A 98 -24.65 6.90 -9.31
C ILE A 98 -23.27 7.56 -9.20
N PHE A 99 -22.35 7.25 -10.10
CA PHE A 99 -20.95 7.66 -10.03
C PHE A 99 -20.53 8.59 -11.19
N GLY A 100 -21.43 8.91 -12.11
CA GLY A 100 -21.18 9.79 -13.25
C GLY A 100 -20.44 9.13 -14.43
N VAL A 101 -19.80 7.98 -14.21
CA VAL A 101 -19.09 7.19 -15.22
C VAL A 101 -19.32 5.71 -15.00
N ALA A 102 -19.27 4.92 -16.09
CA ALA A 102 -19.39 3.48 -16.01
C ALA A 102 -18.59 2.79 -17.12
N PHE A 103 -18.19 1.55 -16.85
CA PHE A 103 -17.68 0.67 -17.92
C PHE A 103 -18.81 0.38 -18.91
N SER A 104 -18.47 0.40 -20.21
CA SER A 104 -19.38 0.01 -21.31
C SER A 104 -18.81 -1.15 -22.15
N ASN A 105 -17.52 -1.48 -21.96
CA ASN A 105 -16.84 -2.56 -22.66
C ASN A 105 -16.30 -3.57 -21.65
N LYS A 106 -16.83 -4.81 -21.67
CA LYS A 106 -16.45 -5.89 -20.75
C LYS A 106 -14.97 -6.27 -20.88
N ARG A 107 -14.38 -6.24 -22.07
CA ARG A 107 -12.96 -6.58 -22.27
C ARG A 107 -12.05 -5.56 -21.61
N TRP A 108 -12.37 -4.27 -21.77
CA TRP A 108 -11.66 -3.19 -21.09
C TRP A 108 -11.76 -3.30 -19.57
N LEU A 109 -12.96 -3.58 -19.04
CA LEU A 109 -13.17 -3.77 -17.60
C LEU A 109 -12.22 -4.83 -17.03
N HIS A 110 -12.18 -6.03 -17.63
CA HIS A 110 -11.37 -7.13 -17.12
C HIS A 110 -9.87 -6.88 -17.31
N PHE A 111 -9.46 -6.23 -18.42
CA PHE A 111 -8.08 -5.78 -18.58
C PHE A 111 -7.70 -4.77 -17.49
N PHE A 112 -8.57 -3.82 -17.17
CA PHE A 112 -8.32 -2.82 -16.14
C PHE A 112 -8.21 -3.45 -14.74
N MET A 113 -9.02 -4.47 -14.44
CA MET A 113 -8.91 -5.26 -13.20
C MET A 113 -7.56 -5.99 -13.08
N LEU A 114 -6.94 -6.38 -14.18
CA LEU A 114 -5.56 -6.89 -14.18
C LEU A 114 -4.56 -5.74 -14.02
N PHE A 115 -4.74 -4.67 -14.79
CA PHE A 115 -3.79 -3.56 -14.87
C PHE A 115 -3.54 -2.87 -13.53
N VAL A 116 -4.59 -2.58 -12.76
CA VAL A 116 -4.49 -1.81 -11.50
C VAL A 116 -3.60 -2.49 -10.44
N PRO A 117 -3.88 -3.72 -9.99
CA PRO A 117 -3.04 -4.39 -9.00
C PRO A 117 -1.63 -4.67 -9.53
N VAL A 118 -1.52 -5.12 -10.79
CA VAL A 118 -0.22 -5.47 -11.37
C VAL A 118 0.67 -4.24 -11.41
N THR A 119 0.20 -3.14 -11.98
CA THR A 119 0.96 -1.89 -12.04
C THR A 119 1.31 -1.39 -10.63
N GLY A 120 0.40 -1.45 -9.66
CA GLY A 120 0.68 -1.08 -8.28
C GLY A 120 1.85 -1.87 -7.67
N LEU A 121 1.83 -3.19 -7.79
CA LEU A 121 2.92 -4.03 -7.29
C LEU A 121 4.25 -3.73 -7.99
N TRP A 122 4.24 -3.53 -9.31
CA TRP A 122 5.43 -3.10 -10.05
C TRP A 122 5.99 -1.77 -9.56
N MET A 123 5.14 -0.78 -9.30
CA MET A 123 5.58 0.52 -8.76
C MET A 123 6.23 0.34 -7.38
N SER A 124 5.60 -0.40 -6.47
CA SER A 124 6.17 -0.64 -5.14
C SER A 124 7.54 -1.34 -5.20
N ALA A 125 7.71 -2.28 -6.13
CA ALA A 125 8.97 -2.99 -6.35
C ALA A 125 10.08 -2.04 -6.80
N LEU A 126 9.80 -1.10 -7.71
CA LEU A 126 10.76 -0.08 -8.15
C LEU A 126 11.25 0.78 -6.98
N GLY A 127 10.35 1.20 -6.09
CA GLY A 127 10.79 1.98 -4.93
C GLY A 127 11.64 1.16 -3.94
N VAL A 128 11.35 -0.13 -3.76
CA VAL A 128 12.20 -1.04 -2.94
C VAL A 128 13.59 -1.23 -3.56
N VAL A 129 13.72 -1.21 -4.90
CA VAL A 129 15.03 -1.17 -5.57
C VAL A 129 15.81 0.09 -5.18
N GLY A 130 15.16 1.26 -5.14
CA GLY A 130 15.79 2.50 -4.65
C GLY A 130 16.23 2.40 -3.19
N LEU A 131 15.38 1.83 -2.33
CA LEU A 131 15.71 1.60 -0.92
C LEU A 131 16.86 0.61 -0.72
N ALA A 132 17.11 -0.29 -1.67
CA ALA A 132 18.30 -1.15 -1.65
C ALA A 132 19.60 -0.33 -1.63
N LEU A 133 19.58 0.88 -2.19
CA LEU A 133 20.71 1.80 -2.26
C LEU A 133 20.59 2.95 -1.25
N ASN A 134 19.67 2.86 -0.30
CA ASN A 134 19.30 3.98 0.59
C ASN A 134 18.84 5.25 -0.15
N LEU A 135 18.44 5.15 -1.43
CA LEU A 135 17.89 6.25 -2.21
C LEU A 135 16.41 6.41 -1.85
N ARG A 136 16.15 7.29 -0.87
CA ARG A 136 14.86 7.45 -0.20
C ARG A 136 14.18 8.74 -0.65
N ALA A 137 12.86 8.76 -0.61
CA ALA A 137 12.08 9.98 -0.46
C ALA A 137 11.93 10.25 1.05
N TYR A 138 13.05 10.52 1.73
CA TYR A 138 13.06 10.60 3.19
C TYR A 138 12.54 11.96 3.66
N ASP A 139 12.93 13.04 2.96
CA ASP A 139 12.67 14.40 3.35
C ASP A 139 12.08 15.28 2.23
N PHE A 140 11.47 16.38 2.65
CA PHE A 140 11.22 17.53 1.79
C PHE A 140 12.12 18.68 2.23
N VAL A 141 13.17 18.96 1.46
CA VAL A 141 14.18 19.99 1.80
C VAL A 141 13.56 21.36 2.12
N SER A 142 12.48 21.75 1.44
CA SER A 142 11.79 23.01 1.73
C SER A 142 11.09 23.03 3.10
N GLN A 143 10.58 21.89 3.57
CA GLN A 143 10.03 21.75 4.92
C GLN A 143 11.15 21.82 5.97
N GLU A 144 12.27 21.13 5.72
CA GLU A 144 13.43 21.14 6.63
C GLU A 144 14.02 22.54 6.80
N ILE A 145 14.21 23.28 5.70
CA ILE A 145 14.70 24.67 5.76
C ILE A 145 13.75 25.53 6.59
N ARG A 146 12.44 25.45 6.33
CA ARG A 146 11.47 26.25 7.06
C ARG A 146 11.42 25.89 8.53
N ALA A 147 11.37 24.60 8.87
CA ALA A 147 11.32 24.13 10.25
C ALA A 147 12.60 24.45 11.04
N ALA A 148 13.76 24.49 10.37
CA ALA A 148 15.03 24.88 10.98
C ALA A 148 15.10 26.38 11.31
N GLU A 149 14.48 27.22 10.48
CA GLU A 149 14.45 28.68 10.68
C GLU A 149 13.32 29.14 11.63
N ASP A 150 12.21 28.41 11.67
CA ASP A 150 10.98 28.77 12.36
C ASP A 150 10.58 27.65 13.34
N PRO A 151 10.96 27.73 14.63
CA PRO A 151 10.64 26.72 15.63
C PRO A 151 9.14 26.53 15.91
N GLU A 152 8.29 27.47 15.48
CA GLU A 152 6.83 27.36 15.59
C GLU A 152 6.21 26.65 14.37
N PHE A 153 6.99 26.41 13.32
CA PHE A 153 6.52 25.71 12.13
C PHE A 153 6.45 24.20 12.35
N GLU A 154 5.23 23.66 12.36
CA GLU A 154 4.98 22.22 12.52
C GLU A 154 4.00 21.72 11.45
N THR A 155 4.28 20.52 10.91
CA THR A 155 3.36 19.80 10.01
C THR A 155 3.30 18.33 10.38
N PHE A 156 2.34 17.57 9.82
CA PHE A 156 2.34 16.11 9.99
C PHE A 156 3.61 15.44 9.45
N TYR A 157 4.25 16.04 8.45
CA TYR A 157 5.53 15.56 7.94
C TYR A 157 6.62 15.66 9.03
N THR A 158 6.81 16.84 9.65
CA THR A 158 7.86 17.00 10.69
C THR A 158 7.57 16.13 11.92
N LYS A 159 6.29 15.98 12.30
CA LYS A 159 5.87 15.06 13.37
C LYS A 159 6.23 13.61 13.08
N ASN A 160 6.08 13.14 11.85
CA ASN A 160 6.45 11.77 11.47
C ASN A 160 7.96 11.56 11.50
N ILE A 161 8.78 12.58 11.22
CA ILE A 161 10.24 12.50 11.36
C ILE A 161 10.63 12.23 12.83
N LEU A 162 10.01 12.92 13.79
CA LEU A 162 10.22 12.67 15.23
C LEU A 162 9.86 11.23 15.63
N LEU A 163 8.75 10.69 15.10
CA LEU A 163 8.39 9.28 15.33
C LEU A 163 9.44 8.32 14.75
N ASN A 164 9.97 8.62 13.56
CA ASN A 164 11.00 7.82 12.93
C ASN A 164 12.32 7.84 13.73
N GLU A 165 12.70 8.98 14.31
CA GLU A 165 13.85 9.11 15.21
C GLU A 165 13.69 8.23 16.45
N GLY A 166 12.51 8.26 17.08
CA GLY A 166 12.15 7.35 18.15
C GLY A 166 12.31 5.88 17.74
N ILE A 167 11.72 5.49 16.61
CA ILE A 167 11.85 4.11 16.10
C ILE A 167 13.32 3.72 15.95
N ARG A 168 14.16 4.55 15.31
CA ARG A 168 15.57 4.21 15.09
C ARG A 168 16.34 4.05 16.39
N ALA A 169 16.25 5.02 17.30
CA ALA A 169 17.04 5.01 18.53
C ALA A 169 16.64 3.85 19.46
N TRP A 170 15.34 3.60 19.59
CA TRP A 170 14.82 2.59 20.52
C TRP A 170 14.90 1.16 19.97
N MET A 171 14.85 0.99 18.65
CA MET A 171 14.91 -0.34 18.00
C MET A 171 16.35 -0.79 17.74
N ALA A 172 17.24 0.10 17.28
CA ALA A 172 18.51 -0.28 16.64
C ALA A 172 19.42 -1.15 17.51
N ALA A 173 19.53 -0.89 18.81
CA ALA A 173 20.47 -1.61 19.68
C ALA A 173 20.16 -3.12 19.76
N GLN A 174 18.87 -3.48 19.82
CA GLN A 174 18.46 -4.89 19.85
C GLN A 174 18.32 -5.48 18.45
N ASP A 175 17.93 -4.65 17.49
CA ASP A 175 17.58 -5.05 16.14
C ASP A 175 18.78 -5.18 15.20
N GLN A 176 19.91 -4.54 15.56
CA GLN A 176 21.18 -4.60 14.86
C GLN A 176 22.29 -4.98 15.87
N PRO A 177 22.24 -6.19 16.46
CA PRO A 177 23.14 -6.56 17.55
C PRO A 177 24.62 -6.61 17.11
N HIS A 178 24.88 -6.77 15.82
CA HIS A 178 26.23 -6.76 15.25
C HIS A 178 26.92 -5.38 15.34
N GLU A 179 26.14 -4.30 15.50
CA GLU A 179 26.67 -2.93 15.65
C GLU A 179 27.13 -2.64 17.08
N ASN A 180 26.79 -3.50 18.06
CA ASN A 180 27.13 -3.31 19.48
C ASN A 180 26.76 -1.91 20.03
N LEU A 181 25.62 -1.37 19.59
CA LEU A 181 25.17 -0.03 19.96
C LEU A 181 24.81 0.01 21.45
N ILE A 182 25.40 0.96 22.16
CA ILE A 182 25.06 1.30 23.54
C ILE A 182 24.66 2.76 23.56
N PHE A 183 23.35 3.02 23.69
CA PHE A 183 22.82 4.35 23.86
C PHE A 183 22.54 4.59 25.35
N PRO A 184 23.27 5.51 26.00
CA PRO A 184 22.92 5.97 27.35
C PRO A 184 21.48 6.50 27.41
N GLU A 185 20.84 6.42 28.57
CA GLU A 185 19.44 6.86 28.73
C GLU A 185 19.25 8.33 28.33
N GLU A 186 20.23 9.18 28.64
CA GLU A 186 20.22 10.62 28.35
C GLU A 186 20.21 10.98 26.85
N VAL A 187 20.59 10.05 25.95
CA VAL A 187 20.59 10.30 24.51
C VAL A 187 19.38 9.72 23.78
N LEU A 188 18.52 8.97 24.48
CA LEU A 188 17.32 8.40 23.88
C LEU A 188 16.26 9.50 23.67
N PRO A 189 15.78 9.73 22.43
CA PRO A 189 14.78 10.75 22.17
C PRO A 189 13.46 10.34 22.82
N ARG A 190 12.91 11.24 23.65
CA ARG A 190 11.64 11.07 24.37
C ARG A 190 10.87 12.38 24.37
N GLY A 191 9.55 12.27 24.26
CA GLY A 191 8.65 13.37 24.61
C GLY A 191 8.58 13.55 26.12
N ASN A 192 7.90 14.59 26.57
CA ASN A 192 7.73 14.81 28.00
C ASN A 192 6.92 13.67 28.65
N ALA A 193 7.37 13.19 29.82
CA ALA A 193 6.74 12.18 30.69
C ALA A 193 6.66 10.72 30.20
N LEU A 194 6.84 10.41 28.91
CA LEU A 194 6.84 9.04 28.37
C LEU A 194 8.23 8.44 28.29
#